data_AF-A0A966YS81-F1
#
_entry.id   AF-A0A966YS81-F1
#
_cell.length_a   1.000
_cell.length_b   1.000
_cell.length_c   1.000
_cell.angle_alpha   90.00
_cell.angle_beta   90.00
_cell.angle_gamma   90.00
#
_symmetry.space_group_name_H-M   'P 1'
#
loop_
_entity.id
_entity.type
_entity.pdbx_description
1 polymer ?
#
loop_
_entity_poly.entity_id
_entity_poly.type
_entity_poly.pdbx_seq_one_letter_code
_entity_poly.pdbx_strand_id
1 'polypeptide(L)'
;MPVIPVLAWPDGAGGYRDVMVDSSPQITRLEDEYEGRSVVPPDPALAFIDFLLEDFADEWVTKAMYHYRWTYDPDIEKAGQLLPLDQNLQLSDDDHVSAHDFIIQRQISRRALVGSTDANTPILETSYRNVLNIMQAHLAKRDFFFGDRPGRTDFALYGQLKPMLWWDPTPAALAVEHAPRAVNWTERIDDLSWLPIVDDDGWTALDDLEETVGHLLTEAGQTYVPFMLANDEALRSGADEVVCEIRGDNYRQGPFKYQGKCLSWIRESYSALSADDRRRVDSVLHGTGCESLIAQSK
;
A
#
# COMPACT_ATOMS: atom_id res chain seq x y z
N MET A 1 -18.51 -9.42 6.68
CA MET A 1 -17.80 -8.28 7.31
C MET A 1 -17.60 -7.23 6.24
N PRO A 2 -17.96 -5.96 6.49
CA PRO A 2 -17.66 -4.85 5.60
C PRO A 2 -16.15 -4.67 5.45
N VAL A 3 -15.72 -4.07 4.34
CA VAL A 3 -14.33 -3.65 4.14
C VAL A 3 -14.08 -2.41 5.00
N ILE A 4 -12.93 -2.35 5.67
CA ILE A 4 -12.47 -1.23 6.48
C ILE A 4 -11.25 -0.58 5.79
N PRO A 5 -10.97 0.72 6.00
CA PRO A 5 -11.70 1.66 6.86
C PRO A 5 -13.04 2.14 6.28
N VAL A 6 -13.95 2.61 7.15
CA VAL A 6 -15.24 3.19 6.79
C VAL A 6 -15.37 4.58 7.39
N LEU A 7 -15.64 5.59 6.55
CA LEU A 7 -16.00 6.94 6.98
C LEU A 7 -17.47 7.21 6.68
N ALA A 8 -18.17 7.84 7.63
CA ALA A 8 -19.57 8.24 7.47
C ALA A 8 -19.70 9.75 7.66
N TRP A 9 -20.28 10.44 6.67
CA TRP A 9 -20.42 11.90 6.70
C TRP A 9 -21.73 12.28 7.40
N PRO A 10 -21.69 13.18 8.39
CA PRO A 10 -22.88 13.61 9.09
C PRO A 10 -23.82 14.39 8.18
N ASP A 11 -25.12 14.26 8.39
CA ASP A 11 -26.17 15.02 7.69
C ASP A 11 -26.53 16.35 8.39
N GLY A 12 -25.96 16.61 9.57
CA GLY A 12 -26.26 17.79 10.41
C GLY A 12 -27.56 17.69 11.21
N ALA A 13 -28.33 16.60 11.07
CA ALA A 13 -29.57 16.30 11.78
C ALA A 13 -29.43 15.12 12.78
N GLY A 14 -28.20 14.66 13.02
CA GLY A 14 -27.90 13.53 13.89
C GLY A 14 -27.85 12.18 13.18
N GLY A 15 -27.92 12.17 11.84
CA GLY A 15 -27.72 11.00 10.99
C GLY A 15 -26.48 11.13 10.09
N TYR A 16 -26.39 10.25 9.10
CA TYR A 16 -25.32 10.22 8.10
C TYR A 16 -25.91 10.33 6.70
N ARG A 17 -25.34 11.22 5.88
CA ARG A 17 -25.77 11.42 4.48
C ARG A 17 -25.14 10.42 3.53
N ASP A 18 -23.94 9.95 3.86
CA ASP A 18 -23.10 9.16 2.98
C ASP A 18 -22.11 8.31 3.78
N VAL A 19 -21.69 7.19 3.21
CA VAL A 19 -20.72 6.25 3.79
C VAL A 19 -19.75 5.82 2.70
N MET A 20 -18.45 5.96 2.97
CA MET A 20 -17.38 5.60 2.04
C MET A 20 -16.48 4.57 2.67
N VAL A 21 -16.04 3.62 1.86
CA VAL A 21 -15.00 2.63 2.21
C VAL A 21 -13.76 2.92 1.36
N ASP A 22 -12.62 2.35 1.77
CA ASP A 22 -11.34 2.46 1.08
C ASP A 22 -10.60 3.79 1.36
N SER A 23 -9.32 3.70 1.71
CA SER A 23 -8.49 4.83 2.13
C SER A 23 -8.19 5.81 1.00
N SER A 24 -7.80 5.36 -0.19
CA SER A 24 -7.39 6.25 -1.28
C SER A 24 -8.52 7.20 -1.76
N PRO A 25 -9.76 6.73 -1.98
CA PRO A 25 -10.83 7.64 -2.38
C PRO A 25 -11.37 8.44 -1.19
N GLN A 26 -11.22 7.96 0.06
CA GLN A 26 -11.46 8.78 1.25
C GLN A 26 -10.46 9.95 1.34
N ILE A 27 -9.17 9.70 1.13
CA ILE A 27 -8.13 10.76 1.07
C ILE A 27 -8.50 11.78 0.01
N THR A 28 -8.81 11.34 -1.22
CA THR A 28 -9.18 12.23 -2.32
C THR A 28 -10.35 13.15 -1.95
N ARG A 29 -11.40 12.61 -1.33
CA ARG A 29 -12.55 13.41 -0.89
C ARG A 29 -12.19 14.37 0.26
N LEU A 30 -11.36 13.94 1.20
CA LEU A 30 -10.95 14.79 2.32
C LEU A 30 -10.09 15.96 1.84
N GLU A 31 -9.24 15.75 0.83
CA GLU A 31 -8.46 16.81 0.17
C GLU A 31 -9.37 17.86 -0.51
N ASP A 32 -10.53 17.46 -1.03
CA ASP A 32 -11.51 18.38 -1.61
C ASP A 32 -12.33 19.13 -0.53
N GLU A 33 -12.60 18.49 0.61
CA GLU A 33 -13.49 19.03 1.66
C GLU A 33 -12.77 19.86 2.72
N TYR A 34 -11.45 19.71 2.90
CA TYR A 34 -10.67 20.35 3.96
C TYR A 34 -9.36 20.96 3.44
N GLU A 35 -9.02 22.16 3.93
CA GLU A 35 -7.79 22.87 3.58
C GLU A 35 -6.75 22.85 4.73
N GLY A 36 -5.49 23.17 4.41
CA GLY A 36 -4.43 23.51 5.36
C GLY A 36 -3.53 22.36 5.83
N ARG A 37 -3.98 21.11 5.76
CA ARG A 37 -3.16 19.92 6.09
C ARG A 37 -3.18 18.89 4.96
N SER A 38 -3.05 19.36 3.72
CA SER A 38 -3.03 18.50 2.54
C SER A 38 -1.96 17.42 2.65
N VAL A 39 -2.31 16.18 2.29
CA VAL A 39 -1.35 15.07 2.15
C VAL A 39 -0.90 14.89 0.69
N VAL A 40 -1.21 15.86 -0.18
CA VAL A 40 -0.89 15.86 -1.60
C VAL A 40 0.09 16.99 -1.91
N PRO A 41 1.22 16.69 -2.56
CA PRO A 41 2.12 17.75 -3.02
C PRO A 41 1.42 18.72 -4.00
N PRO A 42 1.65 20.04 -3.90
CA PRO A 42 1.03 21.00 -4.82
C PRO A 42 1.61 20.95 -6.24
N ASP A 43 2.82 20.41 -6.40
CA ASP A 43 3.44 20.14 -7.71
C ASP A 43 2.78 18.91 -8.36
N PRO A 44 2.07 19.06 -9.49
CA PRO A 44 1.32 17.96 -10.10
C PRO A 44 2.20 16.77 -10.52
N ALA A 45 3.45 17.02 -10.91
CA ALA A 45 4.37 15.93 -11.28
C ALA A 45 4.77 15.11 -10.04
N LEU A 46 5.02 15.77 -8.91
CA LEU A 46 5.36 15.11 -7.65
C LEU A 46 4.14 14.37 -7.06
N ALA A 47 2.97 15.00 -7.10
CA ALA A 47 1.71 14.38 -6.68
C ALA A 47 1.40 13.09 -7.46
N PHE A 48 1.77 13.04 -8.74
CA PHE A 48 1.62 11.83 -9.54
C PHE A 48 2.57 10.70 -9.07
N ILE A 49 3.82 11.01 -8.76
CA ILE A 49 4.78 10.02 -8.23
C ILE A 49 4.32 9.50 -6.86
N ASP A 50 3.82 10.40 -6.00
CA ASP A 50 3.23 10.03 -4.70
C ASP A 50 2.01 9.10 -4.88
N PHE A 51 1.08 9.44 -5.79
CA PHE A 51 -0.09 8.61 -6.06
C PHE A 51 0.27 7.22 -6.62
N LEU A 52 1.28 7.12 -7.49
CA LEU A 52 1.74 5.83 -8.02
C LEU A 52 2.31 4.94 -6.90
N LEU A 53 3.10 5.52 -6.01
CA LEU A 53 3.73 4.79 -4.91
C LEU A 53 2.75 4.47 -3.76
N GLU A 54 1.71 5.30 -3.56
CA GLU A 54 0.54 4.96 -2.76
C GLU A 54 -0.12 3.66 -3.28
N ASP A 55 -0.46 3.60 -4.57
CA ASP A 55 -1.12 2.42 -5.16
C ASP A 55 -0.21 1.19 -5.13
N PHE A 56 1.10 1.35 -5.35
CA PHE A 56 2.07 0.28 -5.13
C PHE A 56 1.99 -0.29 -3.70
N ALA A 57 1.94 0.56 -2.69
CA ALA A 57 1.84 0.11 -1.31
C ALA A 57 0.51 -0.62 -1.06
N ASP A 58 -0.61 -0.01 -1.46
CA ASP A 58 -1.94 -0.55 -1.16
C ASP A 58 -2.30 -1.80 -1.97
N GLU A 59 -1.74 -1.98 -3.17
CA GLU A 59 -2.07 -3.13 -4.04
C GLU A 59 -1.01 -4.23 -4.06
N TRP A 60 0.26 -3.90 -3.83
CA TRP A 60 1.37 -4.86 -3.84
C TRP A 60 1.90 -5.17 -2.45
N VAL A 61 2.26 -4.17 -1.64
CA VAL A 61 2.81 -4.42 -0.29
C VAL A 61 1.77 -5.08 0.61
N THR A 62 0.47 -4.80 0.41
CA THR A 62 -0.63 -5.50 1.11
C THR A 62 -0.58 -7.03 0.93
N LYS A 63 -0.09 -7.52 -0.23
CA LYS A 63 0.02 -8.97 -0.49
C LYS A 63 1.02 -9.61 0.45
N ALA A 64 2.15 -8.94 0.71
CA ALA A 64 3.14 -9.39 1.67
C ALA A 64 2.57 -9.39 3.10
N MET A 65 1.85 -8.33 3.50
CA MET A 65 1.19 -8.24 4.80
C MET A 65 0.21 -9.40 5.01
N TYR A 66 -0.67 -9.64 4.04
CA TYR A 66 -1.62 -10.73 4.13
C TYR A 66 -0.91 -12.10 4.13
N HIS A 67 0.13 -12.24 3.30
CA HIS A 67 0.93 -13.46 3.21
C HIS A 67 1.53 -13.82 4.57
N TYR A 68 2.28 -12.91 5.19
CA TYR A 68 2.96 -13.17 6.46
C TYR A 68 1.97 -13.48 7.58
N ARG A 69 0.89 -12.70 7.73
CA ARG A 69 -0.10 -12.91 8.79
C ARG A 69 -0.77 -14.29 8.74
N TRP A 70 -1.06 -14.78 7.54
CA TRP A 70 -1.92 -15.95 7.36
C TRP A 70 -1.19 -17.20 6.88
N THR A 71 0.15 -17.17 6.77
CA THR A 71 0.95 -18.32 6.31
C THR A 71 1.72 -19.02 7.41
N TYR A 72 2.22 -18.27 8.40
CA TYR A 72 3.09 -18.80 9.44
C TYR A 72 2.32 -19.04 10.74
N ASP A 73 2.50 -20.22 11.35
CA ASP A 73 1.74 -20.63 12.54
C ASP A 73 1.78 -19.61 13.70
N PRO A 74 2.93 -19.00 14.06
CA PRO A 74 2.96 -18.00 15.14
C PRO A 74 2.09 -16.77 14.84
N ASP A 75 2.05 -16.34 13.58
CA ASP A 75 1.32 -15.17 13.11
C ASP A 75 -0.18 -15.46 13.02
N ILE A 76 -0.54 -16.64 12.48
CA ILE A 76 -1.92 -17.13 12.40
C ILE A 76 -2.52 -17.24 13.80
N GLU A 77 -1.81 -17.87 14.73
CA GLU A 77 -2.28 -18.08 16.10
C GLU A 77 -2.46 -16.74 16.82
N LYS A 78 -1.44 -15.85 16.78
CA LYS A 78 -1.56 -14.52 17.38
C LYS A 78 -2.74 -13.74 16.79
N ALA A 79 -2.93 -13.80 15.48
CA ALA A 79 -4.02 -13.10 14.82
C ALA A 79 -5.40 -13.68 15.18
N GLY A 80 -5.52 -15.01 15.24
CA GLY A 80 -6.73 -15.69 15.70
C GLY A 80 -7.11 -15.29 17.12
N GLN A 81 -6.13 -15.15 18.01
CA GLN A 81 -6.36 -14.79 19.41
C GLN A 81 -6.78 -13.32 19.56
N LEU A 82 -6.10 -12.40 18.88
CA LEU A 82 -6.22 -10.96 19.15
C LEU A 82 -7.31 -10.26 18.33
N LEU A 83 -7.50 -10.62 17.06
CA LEU A 83 -8.45 -9.90 16.19
C LEU A 83 -9.92 -9.97 16.66
N PRO A 84 -10.43 -11.10 17.19
CA PRO A 84 -11.78 -11.12 17.76
C PRO A 84 -11.95 -10.16 18.95
N LEU A 85 -10.92 -10.05 19.79
CA LEU A 85 -10.93 -9.19 20.97
C LEU A 85 -10.75 -7.71 20.63
N ASP A 86 -10.06 -7.40 19.53
CA ASP A 86 -10.01 -6.04 18.97
C ASP A 86 -11.41 -5.54 18.59
N GLN A 87 -12.26 -6.44 18.07
CA GLN A 87 -13.66 -6.12 17.77
C GLN A 87 -14.53 -6.01 19.03
N ASN A 88 -14.32 -6.89 20.02
CA ASN A 88 -15.09 -6.90 21.26
C ASN A 88 -14.33 -7.55 22.43
N LEU A 89 -13.83 -6.72 23.36
CA LEU A 89 -13.14 -7.16 24.58
C LEU A 89 -14.04 -7.91 25.58
N GLN A 90 -15.37 -7.89 25.40
CA GLN A 90 -16.34 -8.53 26.30
C GLN A 90 -16.87 -9.87 25.76
N LEU A 91 -16.23 -10.44 24.75
CA LEU A 91 -16.56 -11.80 24.31
C LEU A 91 -16.42 -12.78 25.47
N SER A 92 -17.35 -13.72 25.58
CA SER A 92 -17.20 -14.85 26.49
C SER A 92 -16.04 -15.74 26.03
N ASP A 93 -15.43 -16.50 26.93
CA ASP A 93 -14.34 -17.42 26.57
C ASP A 93 -14.76 -18.41 25.47
N ASP A 94 -15.99 -18.94 25.55
CA ASP A 94 -16.55 -19.87 24.55
C ASP A 94 -16.75 -19.19 23.17
N ASP A 95 -17.26 -17.95 23.16
CA ASP A 95 -17.42 -17.19 21.92
C ASP A 95 -16.06 -16.77 21.34
N HIS A 96 -15.07 -16.50 22.18
CA HIS A 96 -13.71 -16.15 21.76
C HIS A 96 -13.02 -17.31 21.06
N VAL A 97 -13.10 -18.53 21.62
CA VAL A 97 -12.60 -19.75 20.95
C VAL A 97 -13.30 -19.97 19.61
N SER A 98 -14.62 -19.79 19.56
CA SER A 98 -15.38 -19.93 18.32
C SER A 98 -14.98 -18.88 17.26
N ALA A 99 -14.75 -17.64 17.68
CA ALA A 99 -14.33 -16.54 16.81
C ALA A 99 -12.88 -16.70 16.32
N HIS A 100 -11.99 -17.21 17.18
CA HIS A 100 -10.62 -17.59 16.86
C HIS A 100 -10.57 -18.58 15.69
N ASP A 101 -11.27 -19.71 15.82
CA ASP A 101 -11.28 -20.76 14.81
C ASP A 101 -11.90 -20.25 13.50
N PHE A 102 -13.00 -19.48 13.62
CA PHE A 102 -13.68 -18.89 12.48
C PHE A 102 -12.79 -17.94 11.68
N ILE A 103 -12.08 -17.02 12.34
CA ILE A 103 -11.27 -16.01 11.64
C ILE A 103 -10.06 -16.66 10.96
N ILE A 104 -9.39 -17.61 11.63
CA ILE A 104 -8.29 -18.38 11.05
C ILE A 104 -8.75 -19.11 9.80
N GLN A 105 -9.81 -19.93 9.91
CA GLN A 105 -10.31 -20.72 8.79
C GLN A 105 -10.70 -19.81 7.61
N ARG A 106 -11.39 -18.71 7.90
CA ARG A 106 -11.81 -17.75 6.90
C ARG A 106 -10.64 -17.13 6.15
N GLN A 107 -9.62 -16.65 6.86
CA GLN A 107 -8.54 -15.88 6.24
C GLN A 107 -7.55 -16.79 5.50
N ILE A 108 -7.25 -17.97 6.04
CA ILE A 108 -6.44 -18.99 5.35
C ILE A 108 -7.11 -19.40 4.03
N SER A 109 -8.44 -19.60 4.01
CA SER A 109 -9.17 -19.98 2.79
C SER A 109 -9.12 -18.92 1.68
N ARG A 110 -8.74 -17.68 2.00
CA ARG A 110 -8.70 -16.53 1.08
C ARG A 110 -7.30 -16.16 0.61
N ARG A 111 -6.24 -16.82 1.11
CA ARG A 111 -4.84 -16.51 0.74
C ARG A 111 -4.60 -16.47 -0.77
N ALA A 112 -5.15 -17.44 -1.50
CA ALA A 112 -5.00 -17.50 -2.96
C ALA A 112 -5.66 -16.32 -3.69
N LEU A 113 -6.69 -15.69 -3.12
CA LEU A 113 -7.37 -14.53 -3.73
C LEU A 113 -6.49 -13.28 -3.77
N VAL A 114 -5.52 -13.18 -2.85
CA VAL A 114 -4.57 -12.07 -2.77
C VAL A 114 -3.18 -12.46 -3.32
N GLY A 115 -3.07 -13.64 -3.93
CA GLY A 115 -1.83 -14.16 -4.48
C GLY A 115 -0.86 -14.72 -3.46
N SER A 116 -1.26 -14.92 -2.20
CA SER A 116 -0.46 -15.64 -1.20
C SER A 116 -0.58 -17.15 -1.45
N THR A 117 0.28 -17.69 -2.32
CA THR A 117 0.37 -19.12 -2.63
C THR A 117 1.82 -19.58 -2.51
N ASP A 118 2.05 -20.87 -2.31
CA ASP A 118 3.40 -21.43 -2.21
C ASP A 118 4.28 -21.07 -3.43
N ALA A 119 3.68 -20.97 -4.62
CA ALA A 119 4.38 -20.57 -5.84
C ALA A 119 4.82 -19.10 -5.83
N ASN A 120 4.03 -18.21 -5.22
CA ASN A 120 4.33 -16.78 -5.16
C ASN A 120 5.11 -16.38 -3.90
N THR A 121 5.22 -17.26 -2.89
CA THR A 121 5.93 -16.98 -1.63
C THR A 121 7.33 -16.39 -1.87
N PRO A 122 8.21 -16.97 -2.71
CA PRO A 122 9.55 -16.41 -2.91
C PRO A 122 9.54 -14.97 -3.46
N ILE A 123 8.55 -14.66 -4.31
CA ILE A 123 8.38 -13.34 -4.93
C ILE A 123 7.95 -12.33 -3.86
N LEU A 124 6.89 -12.64 -3.10
CA LEU A 124 6.33 -11.75 -2.08
C LEU A 124 7.35 -11.45 -0.98
N GLU A 125 8.04 -12.48 -0.49
CA GLU A 125 9.01 -12.29 0.58
C GLU A 125 10.28 -11.57 0.13
N THR A 126 10.72 -11.80 -1.11
CA THR A 126 11.86 -11.05 -1.67
C THR A 126 11.50 -9.59 -1.85
N SER A 127 10.28 -9.30 -2.33
CA SER A 127 9.79 -7.93 -2.44
C SER A 127 9.70 -7.25 -1.06
N TYR A 128 9.18 -7.94 -0.04
CA TYR A 128 9.16 -7.42 1.33
C TYR A 128 10.56 -7.08 1.85
N ARG A 129 11.53 -7.99 1.72
CA ARG A 129 12.92 -7.73 2.13
C ARG A 129 13.54 -6.54 1.40
N ASN A 130 13.24 -6.35 0.12
CA ASN A 130 13.70 -5.20 -0.63
C ASN A 130 13.07 -3.90 -0.12
N VAL A 131 11.75 -3.89 0.13
CA VAL A 131 11.05 -2.75 0.74
C VAL A 131 11.67 -2.41 2.11
N LEU A 132 11.96 -3.41 2.95
CA LEU A 132 12.67 -3.19 4.22
C LEU A 132 14.03 -2.51 4.01
N ASN A 133 14.85 -3.00 3.09
CA ASN A 133 16.15 -2.40 2.80
C ASN A 133 16.05 -0.96 2.28
N ILE A 134 15.05 -0.68 1.43
CA ILE A 134 14.78 0.67 0.91
C ILE A 134 14.34 1.59 2.04
N MET A 135 13.40 1.17 2.89
CA MET A 135 12.96 1.93 4.07
C MET A 135 14.12 2.20 5.02
N GLN A 136 14.96 1.20 5.30
CA GLN A 136 16.14 1.34 6.16
C GLN A 136 17.13 2.39 5.64
N ALA A 137 17.32 2.44 4.32
CA ALA A 137 18.20 3.40 3.66
C ALA A 137 17.57 4.80 3.59
N HIS A 138 16.28 4.90 3.28
CA HIS A 138 15.55 6.16 3.18
C HIS A 138 15.48 6.86 4.53
N LEU A 139 15.05 6.13 5.57
CA LEU A 139 14.92 6.61 6.95
C LEU A 139 16.26 6.95 7.62
N ALA A 140 17.39 6.64 6.97
CA ALA A 140 18.69 7.14 7.41
C ALA A 140 18.91 8.61 7.02
N LYS A 141 18.08 9.16 6.14
CA LYS A 141 18.20 10.50 5.57
C LYS A 141 16.99 11.39 5.85
N ARG A 142 15.77 10.87 5.68
CA ARG A 142 14.50 11.60 5.84
C ARG A 142 13.45 10.74 6.52
N ASP A 143 12.53 11.36 7.24
CA ASP A 143 11.42 10.65 7.89
C ASP A 143 10.25 10.37 6.91
N PHE A 144 10.17 11.07 5.77
CA PHE A 144 9.11 10.94 4.76
C PHE A 144 9.66 10.99 3.33
N PHE A 145 8.94 10.34 2.40
CA PHE A 145 9.40 10.16 1.01
C PHE A 145 9.51 11.45 0.20
N PHE A 146 8.62 12.41 0.47
CA PHE A 146 8.47 13.62 -0.35
C PHE A 146 8.78 14.92 0.39
N GLY A 147 9.57 14.86 1.47
CA GLY A 147 10.07 16.03 2.19
C GLY A 147 10.05 15.85 3.70
N ASP A 148 9.61 16.89 4.41
CA ASP A 148 9.56 16.99 5.88
C ASP A 148 8.14 16.72 6.44
N ARG A 149 7.20 16.31 5.58
CA ARG A 149 5.82 15.94 5.93
C ARG A 149 5.38 14.67 5.19
N PRO A 150 4.43 13.89 5.73
CA PRO A 150 3.96 12.68 5.08
C PRO A 150 3.11 12.99 3.84
N GLY A 151 3.38 12.27 2.75
CA GLY A 151 2.50 12.15 1.60
C GLY A 151 1.61 10.90 1.68
N ARG A 152 0.89 10.62 0.59
CA ARG A 152 0.01 9.45 0.51
C ARG A 152 0.80 8.14 0.60
N THR A 153 1.96 8.09 -0.04
CA THR A 153 2.88 6.95 -0.02
C THR A 153 3.28 6.58 1.41
N ASP A 154 3.58 7.58 2.25
CA ASP A 154 3.97 7.35 3.65
C ASP A 154 2.82 6.70 4.43
N PHE A 155 1.58 7.17 4.24
CA PHE A 155 0.40 6.59 4.89
C PHE A 155 0.04 5.20 4.38
N ALA A 156 0.12 4.96 3.07
CA ALA A 156 -0.14 3.65 2.48
C ALA A 156 0.91 2.62 2.95
N LEU A 157 2.20 2.98 2.91
CA LEU A 157 3.27 2.16 3.47
C LEU A 157 3.06 1.93 4.96
N TYR A 158 2.69 2.95 5.74
CA TYR A 158 2.38 2.80 7.16
C TYR A 158 1.29 1.76 7.40
N GLY A 159 0.17 1.86 6.67
CA GLY A 159 -0.97 0.94 6.81
C GLY A 159 -0.59 -0.52 6.59
N GLN A 160 0.24 -0.81 5.59
CA GLN A 160 0.68 -2.18 5.31
C GLN A 160 1.82 -2.64 6.21
N LEU A 161 2.74 -1.74 6.56
CA LEU A 161 3.96 -2.06 7.30
C LEU A 161 3.75 -2.12 8.81
N LYS A 162 2.93 -1.26 9.43
CA LYS A 162 2.71 -1.27 10.89
C LYS A 162 2.40 -2.66 11.43
N PRO A 163 1.49 -3.44 10.81
CA PRO A 163 1.24 -4.78 11.31
C PRO A 163 2.43 -5.73 11.12
N MET A 164 3.14 -5.65 9.98
CA MET A 164 4.30 -6.50 9.68
C MET A 164 5.55 -6.15 10.50
N LEU A 165 5.76 -4.88 10.86
CA LEU A 165 6.97 -4.41 11.54
C LEU A 165 6.85 -4.50 13.07
N TRP A 166 5.62 -4.52 13.61
CA TRP A 166 5.38 -4.40 15.05
C TRP A 166 4.50 -5.52 15.64
N TRP A 167 3.55 -6.04 14.87
CA TRP A 167 2.49 -6.90 15.40
C TRP A 167 2.65 -8.38 15.01
N ASP A 168 2.84 -8.70 13.74
CA ASP A 168 3.03 -10.07 13.27
C ASP A 168 4.44 -10.59 13.63
N PRO A 169 4.58 -11.70 14.39
CA PRO A 169 5.87 -12.15 14.92
C PRO A 169 6.95 -12.41 13.85
N THR A 170 6.60 -13.08 12.75
CA THR A 170 7.57 -13.50 11.73
C THR A 170 8.12 -12.32 10.93
N PRO A 171 7.30 -11.48 10.28
CA PRO A 171 7.82 -10.34 9.52
C PRO A 171 8.45 -9.28 10.44
N ALA A 172 8.04 -9.17 11.70
CA ALA A 172 8.63 -8.21 12.64
C ALA A 172 10.06 -8.63 13.03
N ALA A 173 10.33 -9.93 13.17
CA ALA A 173 11.68 -10.42 13.40
C ALA A 173 12.62 -10.06 12.22
N LEU A 174 12.15 -10.26 10.98
CA LEU A 174 12.87 -9.85 9.77
C LEU A 174 13.08 -8.33 9.71
N ALA A 175 12.08 -7.56 10.13
CA ALA A 175 12.16 -6.10 10.18
C ALA A 175 13.21 -5.59 11.16
N VAL A 176 13.29 -6.18 12.35
CA VAL A 176 14.32 -5.84 13.35
C VAL A 176 15.72 -6.13 12.80
N GLU A 177 15.88 -7.23 12.06
CA GLU A 177 17.15 -7.60 11.44
C GLU A 177 17.56 -6.65 10.31
N HIS A 178 16.64 -6.35 9.38
CA HIS A 178 16.99 -5.65 8.13
C HIS A 178 16.71 -4.15 8.16
N ALA A 179 15.67 -3.71 8.88
CA ALA A 179 15.18 -2.34 8.86
C ALA A 179 14.76 -1.80 10.24
N PRO A 180 15.65 -1.79 11.25
CA PRO A 180 15.32 -1.30 12.58
C PRO A 180 14.89 0.18 12.61
N ARG A 181 15.25 1.00 11.60
CA ARG A 181 14.71 2.36 11.47
C ARG A 181 13.24 2.35 11.10
N ALA A 182 12.82 1.46 10.20
CA ALA A 182 11.43 1.30 9.79
C ALA A 182 10.54 0.87 10.98
N VAL A 183 11.05 -0.03 11.82
CA VAL A 183 10.35 -0.46 13.05
C VAL A 183 10.08 0.72 13.99
N ASN A 184 11.04 1.62 14.20
CA ASN A 184 10.81 2.82 15.02
C ASN A 184 9.99 3.89 14.29
N TRP A 185 10.09 3.97 12.97
CA TRP A 185 9.30 4.89 12.16
C TRP A 185 7.81 4.60 12.27
N THR A 186 7.38 3.32 12.33
CA THR A 186 5.96 2.98 12.52
C THR A 186 5.37 3.43 13.86
N GLU A 187 6.20 3.70 14.86
CA GLU A 187 5.74 4.30 16.12
C GLU A 187 5.68 5.84 16.03
N ARG A 188 6.53 6.45 15.19
CA ARG A 188 6.54 7.91 14.99
C ARG A 188 5.39 8.39 14.12
N ILE A 189 5.12 7.69 13.02
CA ILE A 189 4.07 8.07 12.07
C ILE A 189 2.65 7.79 12.60
N ASP A 190 2.52 6.92 13.61
CA ASP A 190 1.23 6.59 14.25
C ASP A 190 0.55 7.81 14.91
N ASP A 191 1.36 8.78 15.40
CA ASP A 191 0.87 10.06 15.89
C ASP A 191 1.76 11.22 15.42
N LEU A 192 1.27 11.95 14.42
CA LEU A 192 1.88 13.16 13.88
C LEU A 192 1.19 14.44 14.34
N SER A 193 0.40 14.41 15.40
CA SER A 193 -0.30 15.60 15.92
C SER A 193 0.63 16.75 16.31
N TRP A 194 1.90 16.44 16.58
CA TRP A 194 2.96 17.37 16.94
C TRP A 194 3.66 18.04 15.74
N LEU A 195 3.51 17.52 14.51
CA LEU A 195 4.23 18.01 13.34
C LEU A 195 3.66 19.38 12.90
N PRO A 196 4.46 20.46 12.90
CA PRO A 196 3.99 21.77 12.48
C PRO A 196 3.83 21.79 10.95
N ILE A 197 2.60 22.00 10.50
CA ILE A 197 2.27 22.20 9.09
C ILE A 197 1.80 23.64 8.91
N VAL A 198 2.51 24.38 8.06
CA VAL A 198 2.18 25.75 7.68
C VAL A 198 2.04 25.77 6.17
N ASP A 199 0.83 26.03 5.69
CA ASP A 199 0.50 26.06 4.26
C ASP A 199 1.05 24.80 3.52
N ASP A 200 1.74 25.02 2.40
CA ASP A 200 2.37 23.99 1.57
C ASP A 200 3.85 23.77 1.89
N ASP A 201 4.34 24.25 3.05
CA ASP A 201 5.73 24.02 3.44
C ASP A 201 5.98 22.52 3.73
N GLY A 202 7.24 22.11 3.53
CA GLY A 202 7.72 20.77 3.85
C GLY A 202 7.74 19.79 2.67
N TRP A 203 7.30 20.18 1.47
CA TRP A 203 7.45 19.35 0.27
C TRP A 203 8.83 19.56 -0.39
N THR A 204 9.44 18.48 -0.86
CA THR A 204 10.67 18.52 -1.67
C THR A 204 10.34 18.81 -3.13
N ALA A 205 11.26 19.39 -3.90
CA ALA A 205 11.09 19.45 -5.35
C ALA A 205 11.28 18.06 -5.97
N LEU A 206 10.60 17.79 -7.09
CA LEU A 206 10.74 16.53 -7.83
C LEU A 206 12.21 16.21 -8.22
N ASP A 207 12.98 17.25 -8.55
CA ASP A 207 14.39 17.10 -8.96
C ASP A 207 15.33 16.85 -7.77
N ASP A 208 14.84 17.03 -6.54
CA ASP A 208 15.57 16.88 -5.28
C ASP A 208 15.15 15.60 -4.50
N LEU A 209 14.46 14.66 -5.18
CA LEU A 209 14.09 13.38 -4.58
C LEU A 209 15.33 12.58 -4.17
N GLU A 210 15.24 11.93 -3.00
CA GLU A 210 16.28 11.00 -2.58
C GLU A 210 16.36 9.82 -3.55
N GLU A 211 17.57 9.33 -3.82
CA GLU A 211 17.80 8.17 -4.69
C GLU A 211 16.96 6.95 -4.30
N THR A 212 16.66 6.80 -3.01
CA THR A 212 15.84 5.72 -2.45
C THR A 212 14.38 5.75 -2.96
N VAL A 213 13.86 6.91 -3.37
CA VAL A 213 12.56 7.00 -4.05
C VAL A 213 12.63 6.29 -5.40
N GLY A 214 13.72 6.50 -6.15
CA GLY A 214 14.01 5.76 -7.38
C GLY A 214 14.19 4.26 -7.15
N HIS A 215 14.78 3.84 -6.02
CA HIS A 215 14.87 2.42 -5.65
C HIS A 215 13.48 1.84 -5.37
N LEU A 216 12.57 2.58 -4.71
CA LEU A 216 11.19 2.14 -4.48
C LEU A 216 10.40 2.04 -5.79
N LEU A 217 10.55 3.01 -6.70
CA LEU A 217 9.98 2.95 -8.04
C LEU A 217 10.52 1.76 -8.85
N THR A 218 11.80 1.40 -8.67
CA THR A 218 12.39 0.22 -9.31
C THR A 218 11.83 -1.08 -8.72
N GLU A 219 11.60 -1.14 -7.40
CA GLU A 219 10.91 -2.28 -6.78
C GLU A 219 9.50 -2.44 -7.34
N ALA A 220 8.73 -1.35 -7.41
CA ALA A 220 7.40 -1.33 -8.01
C ALA A 220 7.45 -1.77 -9.49
N GLY A 221 8.37 -1.21 -10.27
CA GLY A 221 8.56 -1.51 -11.69
C GLY A 221 8.92 -2.96 -11.98
N GLN A 222 9.63 -3.63 -11.07
CA GLN A 222 10.02 -5.03 -11.22
C GLN A 222 9.01 -6.03 -10.69
N THR A 223 7.99 -5.60 -9.94
CA THR A 223 7.06 -6.48 -9.23
C THR A 223 5.60 -6.13 -9.47
N TYR A 224 5.13 -5.02 -8.93
CA TYR A 224 3.78 -4.50 -9.06
C TYR A 224 3.39 -4.22 -10.51
N VAL A 225 4.27 -3.60 -11.31
CA VAL A 225 3.96 -3.24 -12.70
C VAL A 225 3.65 -4.44 -13.60
N PRO A 226 4.52 -5.47 -13.72
CA PRO A 226 4.19 -6.64 -14.54
C PRO A 226 2.91 -7.33 -14.06
N PHE A 227 2.66 -7.35 -12.75
CA PHE A 227 1.42 -7.87 -12.18
C PHE A 227 0.18 -7.06 -12.62
N MET A 228 0.21 -5.72 -12.49
CA MET A 228 -0.92 -4.86 -12.85
C MET A 228 -1.29 -4.95 -14.33
N LEU A 229 -0.28 -4.98 -15.20
CA LEU A 229 -0.47 -5.11 -16.64
C LEU A 229 -1.05 -6.49 -17.02
N ALA A 230 -0.56 -7.56 -16.39
CA ALA A 230 -1.10 -8.90 -16.61
C ALA A 230 -2.51 -9.06 -16.04
N ASN A 231 -2.83 -8.40 -14.92
CA ASN A 231 -4.16 -8.38 -14.35
C ASN A 231 -5.16 -7.67 -15.27
N ASP A 232 -4.81 -6.50 -15.81
CA ASP A 232 -5.63 -5.78 -16.80
C ASP A 232 -5.86 -6.63 -18.06
N GLU A 233 -4.81 -7.30 -18.56
CA GLU A 233 -4.95 -8.19 -19.71
C GLU A 233 -5.85 -9.39 -19.44
N ALA A 234 -5.71 -10.03 -18.28
CA ALA A 234 -6.55 -11.16 -17.89
C ALA A 234 -8.03 -10.74 -17.76
N LEU A 235 -8.30 -9.56 -17.18
CA LEU A 235 -9.65 -9.00 -17.10
C LEU A 235 -10.23 -8.71 -18.49
N ARG A 236 -9.45 -8.13 -19.40
CA ARG A 236 -9.88 -7.77 -20.76
C ARG A 236 -10.13 -8.99 -21.64
N SER A 237 -9.29 -10.02 -21.50
CA SER A 237 -9.42 -11.27 -22.26
C SER A 237 -10.44 -12.25 -21.67
N GLY A 238 -10.86 -12.04 -20.41
CA GLY A 238 -11.72 -12.96 -19.67
C GLY A 238 -11.01 -14.23 -19.22
N ALA A 239 -9.67 -14.18 -19.09
CA ALA A 239 -8.89 -15.29 -18.54
C ALA A 239 -9.23 -15.51 -17.05
N ASP A 240 -9.20 -16.76 -16.60
CA ASP A 240 -9.46 -17.11 -15.21
C ASP A 240 -8.26 -16.87 -14.27
N GLU A 241 -7.09 -16.57 -14.84
CA GLU A 241 -5.83 -16.44 -14.11
C GLU A 241 -4.94 -15.34 -14.70
N VAL A 242 -4.34 -14.56 -13.82
CA VAL A 242 -3.21 -13.67 -14.08
C VAL A 242 -1.93 -14.50 -14.04
N VAL A 243 -1.15 -14.44 -15.11
CA VAL A 243 0.16 -15.10 -15.19
C VAL A 243 1.16 -14.08 -15.68
N CYS A 244 2.24 -13.86 -14.93
CA CYS A 244 3.31 -12.95 -15.33
C CYS A 244 4.66 -13.38 -14.77
N GLU A 245 5.73 -12.94 -15.42
CA GLU A 245 7.08 -13.12 -14.92
C GLU A 245 7.45 -11.96 -13.99
N ILE A 246 7.92 -12.28 -12.79
CA ILE A 246 8.45 -11.33 -11.81
C ILE A 246 9.82 -11.81 -11.40
N ARG A 247 10.87 -11.08 -11.81
CA ARG A 247 12.29 -11.42 -11.52
C ARG A 247 12.69 -12.84 -11.93
N GLY A 248 12.14 -13.34 -13.04
CA GLY A 248 12.38 -14.70 -13.55
C GLY A 248 11.52 -15.78 -12.90
N ASP A 249 10.76 -15.45 -11.85
CA ASP A 249 9.79 -16.37 -11.24
C ASP A 249 8.40 -16.17 -11.85
N ASN A 250 7.61 -17.24 -11.87
CA ASN A 250 6.27 -17.24 -12.46
C ASN A 250 5.21 -16.92 -11.41
N TYR A 251 4.67 -15.70 -11.45
CA TYR A 251 3.60 -15.25 -10.57
C TYR A 251 2.22 -15.63 -11.11
N ARG A 252 1.35 -16.18 -10.24
CA ARG A 252 0.00 -16.63 -10.63
C ARG A 252 -1.06 -16.26 -9.59
N GLN A 253 -2.21 -15.73 -10.02
CA GLN A 253 -3.34 -15.40 -9.14
C GLN A 253 -4.64 -15.27 -9.96
N GLY A 254 -5.82 -15.36 -9.33
CA GLY A 254 -7.08 -14.98 -9.99
C GLY A 254 -7.17 -13.46 -10.29
N PRO A 255 -7.75 -13.01 -11.42
CA PRO A 255 -7.87 -11.59 -11.73
C PRO A 255 -8.67 -10.81 -10.70
N PHE A 256 -8.21 -9.59 -10.40
CA PHE A 256 -8.79 -8.72 -9.39
C PHE A 256 -9.33 -7.45 -10.03
N LYS A 257 -10.66 -7.32 -10.06
CA LYS A 257 -11.36 -6.22 -10.75
C LYS A 257 -11.01 -4.83 -10.20
N TYR A 258 -10.75 -4.72 -8.90
CA TYR A 258 -10.40 -3.44 -8.29
C TYR A 258 -9.05 -2.92 -8.80
N GLN A 259 -8.05 -3.79 -8.89
CA GLN A 259 -6.72 -3.48 -9.43
C GLN A 259 -6.76 -3.03 -10.91
N GLY A 260 -7.75 -3.50 -11.68
CA GLY A 260 -8.02 -2.95 -13.02
C GLY A 260 -8.49 -1.49 -12.99
N LYS A 261 -9.26 -1.09 -11.97
CA LYS A 261 -9.66 0.31 -11.77
C LYS A 261 -8.48 1.17 -11.33
N CYS A 262 -7.65 0.68 -10.41
CA CYS A 262 -6.43 1.35 -9.96
C CYS A 262 -5.53 1.72 -11.16
N LEU A 263 -5.29 0.78 -12.07
CA LEU A 263 -4.54 1.05 -13.31
C LEU A 263 -5.21 2.13 -14.18
N SER A 264 -6.54 2.12 -14.31
CA SER A 264 -7.28 3.17 -15.03
C SER A 264 -7.04 4.53 -14.39
N TRP A 265 -7.15 4.64 -13.07
CA TRP A 265 -6.97 5.88 -12.34
C TRP A 265 -5.54 6.43 -12.45
N ILE A 266 -4.52 5.57 -12.39
CA ILE A 266 -3.13 5.97 -12.64
C ILE A 266 -2.97 6.55 -14.04
N ARG A 267 -3.52 5.87 -15.07
CA ARG A 267 -3.44 6.34 -16.47
C ARG A 267 -4.22 7.64 -16.70
N GLU A 268 -5.38 7.79 -16.05
CA GLU A 268 -6.19 9.01 -16.08
C GLU A 268 -5.47 10.18 -15.42
N SER A 269 -4.89 9.96 -14.22
CA SER A 269 -4.09 10.96 -13.49
C SER A 269 -2.89 11.43 -14.32
N TYR A 270 -2.14 10.50 -14.92
CA TYR A 270 -1.04 10.85 -15.82
C TYR A 270 -1.51 11.62 -17.06
N SER A 271 -2.65 11.24 -17.64
CA SER A 271 -3.19 11.90 -18.84
C SER A 271 -3.67 13.33 -18.57
N ALA A 272 -4.08 13.61 -17.33
CA ALA A 272 -4.51 14.94 -16.88
C ALA A 272 -3.33 15.92 -16.69
N LEU A 273 -2.09 15.43 -16.55
CA LEU A 273 -0.90 16.26 -16.41
C LEU A 273 -0.66 17.15 -17.65
N SER A 274 -0.02 18.30 -17.40
CA SER A 274 0.47 19.16 -18.47
C SER A 274 1.55 18.45 -19.30
N ALA A 275 1.84 18.95 -20.50
CA ALA A 275 2.92 18.39 -21.32
C ALA A 275 4.29 18.52 -20.64
N ASP A 276 4.48 19.53 -19.79
CA ASP A 276 5.72 19.78 -19.08
C ASP A 276 5.86 18.84 -17.88
N ASP A 277 4.78 18.67 -17.11
CA ASP A 277 4.75 17.73 -15.98
C ASP A 277 4.88 16.29 -16.43
N ARG A 278 4.27 15.89 -17.56
CA ARG A 278 4.50 14.56 -18.14
C ARG A 278 5.98 14.31 -18.44
N ARG A 279 6.69 15.27 -19.03
CA ARG A 279 8.14 15.10 -19.31
C ARG A 279 8.95 14.95 -18.03
N ARG A 280 8.57 15.65 -16.97
CA ARG A 280 9.22 15.56 -15.65
C ARG A 280 8.97 14.20 -15.01
N VAL A 281 7.72 13.72 -15.01
CA VAL A 281 7.35 12.37 -14.56
C VAL A 281 8.10 11.30 -15.38
N ASP A 282 8.07 11.40 -16.71
CA ASP A 282 8.76 10.44 -17.59
C ASP A 282 10.25 10.35 -17.26
N SER A 283 10.89 11.47 -16.93
CA SER A 283 12.29 11.50 -16.52
C SER A 283 12.55 10.76 -15.20
N VAL A 284 11.64 10.85 -14.23
CA VAL A 284 11.75 10.15 -12.94
C VAL A 284 11.47 8.66 -13.10
N LEU A 285 10.49 8.30 -13.94
CA LEU A 285 10.13 6.90 -14.15
C LEU A 285 11.10 6.15 -15.07
N HIS A 286 11.88 6.84 -15.90
CA HIS A 286 12.73 6.24 -16.91
C HIS A 286 13.66 5.16 -16.34
N GLY A 287 13.53 3.92 -16.84
CA GLY A 287 14.39 2.80 -16.47
C GLY A 287 14.02 2.14 -15.13
N THR A 288 12.97 2.61 -14.46
CA THR A 288 12.46 1.96 -13.23
C THR A 288 11.57 0.75 -13.56
N GLY A 289 10.96 0.73 -14.74
CA GLY A 289 9.92 -0.21 -15.16
C GLY A 289 8.51 0.38 -15.06
N CYS A 290 8.31 1.41 -14.22
CA CYS A 290 7.02 2.10 -14.03
C CYS A 290 6.52 2.84 -15.26
N GLU A 291 7.39 3.20 -16.21
CA GLU A 291 6.99 3.80 -17.49
C GLU A 291 6.02 2.91 -18.27
N SER A 292 6.03 1.59 -18.03
CA SER A 292 5.13 0.63 -18.67
C SER A 292 3.67 0.76 -18.23
N LEU A 293 3.39 1.33 -17.04
CA LEU A 293 2.02 1.56 -16.56
C LEU A 293 1.31 2.64 -17.38
N ILE A 294 2.04 3.69 -17.72
CA ILE A 294 1.53 4.90 -18.38
C ILE A 294 1.71 4.86 -19.91
N ALA A 295 2.50 3.90 -20.43
CA ALA A 295 2.58 3.64 -21.85
C ALA A 295 1.20 3.22 -22.37
N GLN A 296 0.62 4.03 -23.28
CA GLN A 296 -0.62 3.65 -23.94
C GLN A 296 -0.42 2.33 -24.69
N SER A 297 -1.32 1.37 -24.47
CA SER A 297 -1.38 0.14 -25.26
C SER A 297 -1.49 0.53 -26.74
N LYS A 298 -0.51 0.11 -27.54
CA LYS A 298 -0.56 0.24 -29.00
C LYS A 298 -1.67 -0.59 -29.60
#